data_AF-A0A0K8JEJ2-F1
#
_entry.id   AF-A0A0K8JEJ2-F1
#
_cell.length_a   1.000
_cell.length_b   1.000
_cell.length_c   1.000
_cell.angle_alpha   90.00
_cell.angle_beta   90.00
_cell.angle_gamma   90.00
#
_symmetry.space_group_name_H-M   'P 1'
#
loop_
_entity.id
_entity.type
_entity.pdbx_description
1 polymer ?
#
loop_
_entity_poly.entity_id
_entity_poly.type
_entity_poly.pdbx_seq_one_letter_code
_entity_poly.pdbx_strand_id
1 'polypeptide(L)'
;MLTSYRTVAGYGETVLEVNKSRFIIYVDRVETEESAQQFITRIKKKHWDATHNCSAYIIGEQEQYQKADDDGEPSGTAGRPILEVIKKAALRDTVAVVTRYFGGIKLGAGGLIRAYGKGAAAGLKAAGLVERVLYATVGIEIDYTLQGIVENHLRTGGYHILTKEYYERVNILTLERVGQEELFEAKINDWTAGTAKITHLDPQYLDIPLKSE
;
A
#
# COMPACT_ATOMS: atom_id res chain seq x y z
N MET A 1 -12.60 -6.63 6.10
CA MET A 1 -12.19 -5.84 4.93
C MET A 1 -12.57 -4.41 5.16
N LEU A 2 -11.57 -3.53 5.22
CA LEU A 2 -11.80 -2.10 5.26
C LEU A 2 -12.23 -1.63 3.87
N THR A 3 -13.15 -0.67 3.80
CA THR A 3 -13.52 -0.05 2.51
C THR A 3 -12.37 0.73 1.91
N SER A 4 -11.46 1.25 2.73
CA SER A 4 -10.18 1.79 2.30
C SER A 4 -9.16 1.86 3.44
N TYR A 5 -7.86 1.87 3.10
CA TYR A 5 -6.77 2.18 4.02
C TYR A 5 -5.52 2.67 3.27
N ARG A 6 -4.59 3.31 4.00
CA ARG A 6 -3.32 3.78 3.41
C ARG A 6 -2.20 2.77 3.59
N THR A 7 -1.33 2.67 2.60
CA THR A 7 -0.09 1.89 2.65
C THR A 7 0.93 2.49 1.69
N VAL A 8 2.12 1.90 1.62
CA VAL A 8 3.16 2.25 0.65
C VAL A 8 2.87 1.62 -0.71
N ALA A 9 3.23 2.28 -1.81
CA ALA A 9 2.97 1.78 -3.17
C ALA A 9 3.74 0.48 -3.47
N GLY A 10 4.89 0.29 -2.81
CA GLY A 10 5.73 -0.89 -2.91
C GLY A 10 7.10 -0.61 -2.31
N TYR A 11 8.13 -1.16 -2.93
CA TYR A 11 9.51 -0.98 -2.49
C TYR A 11 10.00 0.46 -2.67
N GLY A 12 10.62 1.02 -1.63
CA GLY A 12 11.32 2.30 -1.65
C GLY A 12 12.68 2.22 -0.96
N GLU A 13 13.67 2.90 -1.53
CA GLU A 13 15.02 2.99 -0.99
C GLU A 13 15.54 4.42 -1.04
N THR A 14 16.19 4.87 0.04
CA THR A 14 16.86 6.17 0.08
C THR A 14 18.02 6.19 1.07
N VAL A 15 18.84 7.23 0.99
CA VAL A 15 19.99 7.43 1.87
C VAL A 15 19.90 8.80 2.53
N LEU A 16 20.23 8.83 3.83
CA LEU A 16 20.36 10.04 4.63
C LEU A 16 21.72 10.03 5.33
N GLU A 17 22.46 11.14 5.23
CA GLU A 17 23.70 11.34 5.98
C GLU A 17 23.49 12.32 7.14
N VAL A 18 23.94 11.95 8.34
CA VAL A 18 23.86 12.78 9.55
C VAL A 18 25.16 12.65 10.32
N ASN A 19 25.89 13.76 10.48
CA ASN A 19 27.17 13.82 11.20
C ASN A 19 28.11 12.65 10.84
N LYS A 20 28.38 12.48 9.54
CA LYS A 20 29.19 11.41 8.94
C LYS A 20 28.63 9.99 9.07
N SER A 21 27.58 9.77 9.85
CA SER A 21 26.88 8.48 9.87
C SER A 21 25.98 8.39 8.64
N ARG A 22 25.99 7.23 7.98
CA ARG A 22 25.16 6.95 6.81
C ARG A 22 23.99 6.07 7.22
N PHE A 23 22.77 6.50 6.88
CA PHE A 23 21.53 5.78 7.09
C PHE A 23 20.96 5.40 5.74
N ILE A 24 20.77 4.11 5.49
CA ILE A 24 20.13 3.58 4.28
C ILE A 24 18.77 3.05 4.71
N ILE A 25 17.72 3.56 4.09
CA ILE A 25 16.35 3.28 4.49
C ILE A 25 15.69 2.47 3.39
N TYR A 26 15.08 1.36 3.81
CA TYR A 26 14.35 0.42 3.00
C TYR A 26 12.92 0.36 3.50
N VAL A 27 11.97 0.46 2.59
CA VAL A 27 10.54 0.37 2.88
C VAL A 27 9.91 -0.55 1.85
N ASP A 28 8.93 -1.35 2.27
CA ASP A 28 8.17 -2.20 1.35
C ASP A 28 6.77 -2.48 1.90
N ARG A 29 5.89 -2.92 1.00
CA ARG A 29 4.55 -3.41 1.36
C ARG A 29 4.64 -4.88 1.76
N VAL A 30 4.06 -5.22 2.91
CA VAL A 30 4.02 -6.59 3.43
C VAL A 30 2.69 -6.83 4.16
N GLU A 31 1.98 -7.88 3.78
CA GLU A 31 0.63 -8.16 4.30
C GLU A 31 0.65 -9.23 5.43
N THR A 32 1.82 -9.78 5.76
CA THR A 32 1.97 -10.82 6.79
C THR A 32 3.25 -10.62 7.62
N GLU A 33 3.23 -11.02 8.89
CA GLU A 33 4.45 -10.95 9.74
C GLU A 33 5.62 -11.74 9.15
N GLU A 34 5.31 -12.86 8.48
CA GLU A 34 6.32 -13.66 7.81
C GLU A 34 7.02 -12.88 6.68
N SER A 35 6.26 -12.22 5.80
CA SER A 35 6.82 -11.41 4.71
C SER A 35 7.61 -10.21 5.24
N ALA A 36 7.17 -9.59 6.35
CA ALA A 36 7.94 -8.55 7.03
C ALA A 36 9.27 -9.08 7.59
N GLN A 37 9.26 -10.26 8.24
CA GLN A 37 10.47 -10.87 8.79
C GLN A 37 11.44 -11.32 7.68
N GLN A 38 10.93 -11.83 6.57
CA GLN A 38 11.73 -12.14 5.38
C GLN A 38 12.38 -10.88 4.80
N PHE A 39 11.63 -9.78 4.69
CA PHE A 39 12.16 -8.49 4.25
C PHE A 39 13.29 -8.00 5.16
N ILE A 40 13.07 -8.00 6.48
CA ILE A 40 14.08 -7.59 7.46
C ILE A 40 15.34 -8.45 7.34
N THR A 41 15.18 -9.77 7.25
CA THR A 41 16.29 -10.73 7.14
C THR A 41 17.09 -10.50 5.85
N ARG A 42 16.40 -10.23 4.73
CA ARG A 42 17.03 -9.88 3.44
C ARG A 42 17.91 -8.64 3.57
N ILE A 43 17.42 -7.58 4.22
CA ILE A 43 18.19 -6.35 4.42
C ILE A 43 19.36 -6.58 5.39
N LYS A 44 19.15 -7.29 6.51
CA LYS A 44 20.23 -7.66 7.44
C LYS A 44 21.34 -8.46 6.75
N LYS A 45 20.99 -9.37 5.83
CA LYS A 45 21.96 -10.12 5.02
C LYS A 45 22.70 -9.23 4.01
N LYS A 46 21.99 -8.29 3.37
CA LYS A 46 22.59 -7.29 2.45
C LYS A 46 23.61 -6.40 3.18
N HIS A 47 23.32 -6.06 4.43
CA HIS A 47 24.12 -5.18 5.28
C HIS A 47 24.60 -5.87 6.55
N TRP A 48 25.25 -7.02 6.37
CA TRP A 48 25.75 -7.84 7.47
C TRP A 48 26.86 -7.16 8.27
N ASP A 49 27.55 -6.19 7.66
CA ASP A 49 28.65 -5.41 8.22
C ASP A 49 28.22 -4.02 8.75
N ALA A 50 26.93 -3.70 8.68
CA ALA A 50 26.41 -2.46 9.21
C ALA A 50 26.48 -2.44 10.75
N THR A 51 26.51 -1.23 11.32
CA THR A 51 26.51 -1.05 12.77
C THR A 51 25.19 -1.53 13.37
N HIS A 52 24.07 -1.15 12.75
CA HIS A 52 22.72 -1.53 13.18
C HIS A 52 21.78 -1.60 11.96
N ASN A 53 20.81 -2.50 12.00
CA ASN A 53 19.71 -2.69 11.06
C ASN A 53 18.38 -2.63 11.82
N CYS A 54 18.06 -1.44 12.33
CA CYS A 54 16.85 -1.20 13.12
C CYS A 54 15.62 -1.29 12.21
N SER A 55 14.50 -1.78 12.73
CA SER A 55 13.31 -2.00 11.91
C SER A 55 12.02 -1.71 12.65
N ALA A 56 10.95 -1.49 11.88
CA ALA A 56 9.59 -1.50 12.38
C ALA A 56 8.60 -1.94 11.29
N TYR A 57 7.45 -2.47 11.71
CA TYR A 57 6.34 -2.76 10.81
C TYR A 57 4.99 -2.58 11.48
N ILE A 58 3.96 -2.33 10.66
CA ILE A 58 2.54 -2.42 11.00
C ILE A 58 1.88 -3.29 9.94
N ILE A 59 1.16 -4.32 10.36
CA ILE A 59 0.53 -5.30 9.47
C ILE A 59 -0.91 -5.56 9.91
N GLY A 60 -1.76 -5.71 8.91
CA GLY A 60 -3.16 -6.06 9.06
C GLY A 60 -4.09 -4.84 9.09
N GLU A 61 -5.33 -5.07 8.65
CA GLU A 61 -6.37 -4.04 8.56
C GLU A 61 -6.63 -3.33 9.90
N GLN A 62 -6.53 -4.05 11.01
CA GLN A 62 -6.76 -3.52 12.37
C GLN A 62 -5.45 -3.15 13.08
N GLU A 63 -4.33 -3.07 12.35
CA GLU A 63 -3.01 -2.80 12.90
C GLU A 63 -2.62 -3.79 14.01
N GLN A 64 -3.10 -5.03 13.92
CA GLN A 64 -3.01 -6.01 15.00
C GLN A 64 -1.58 -6.52 15.25
N TYR A 65 -0.69 -6.40 14.25
CA TYR A 65 0.72 -6.76 14.38
C TYR A 65 1.58 -5.51 14.23
N GLN A 66 2.26 -5.14 15.30
CA GLN A 66 3.16 -3.98 15.33
C GLN A 66 4.43 -4.38 16.05
N LYS A 67 5.58 -4.07 15.42
CA LYS A 67 6.88 -4.37 16.01
C LYS A 67 7.86 -3.24 15.73
N ALA A 68 8.75 -3.03 16.69
CA ALA A 68 9.88 -2.13 16.61
C ALA A 68 11.11 -2.84 17.18
N ASP A 69 12.22 -2.80 16.47
CA ASP A 69 13.49 -3.40 16.87
C ASP A 69 14.61 -2.35 16.72
N ASP A 70 15.30 -2.07 17.83
CA ASP A 70 16.42 -1.13 17.88
C ASP A 70 17.75 -1.77 17.42
N ASP A 71 17.83 -3.09 17.23
CA ASP A 71 19.00 -3.82 16.72
C ASP A 71 20.35 -3.42 17.37
N GLY A 72 20.33 -3.21 18.69
CA GLY A 72 21.52 -2.84 19.47
C GLY A 72 21.76 -1.33 19.64
N GLU A 73 20.97 -0.47 19.00
CA GLU A 73 20.89 0.95 19.39
C GLU A 73 20.32 1.09 20.82
N PRO A 74 20.55 2.22 21.52
CA PRO A 74 19.91 2.48 22.80
C PRO A 74 18.39 2.32 22.71
N SER A 75 17.82 1.66 23.72
CA SER A 75 16.40 1.31 23.75
C SER A 75 15.48 2.50 23.46
N GLY A 76 14.58 2.32 22.50
CA GLY A 76 13.58 3.29 22.07
C GLY A 76 14.12 4.42 21.19
N THR A 77 15.38 4.37 20.75
CA THR A 77 15.99 5.45 19.97
C THR A 77 16.00 5.23 18.46
N ALA A 78 15.62 4.04 17.98
CA ALA A 78 15.63 3.70 16.56
C ALA A 78 14.31 3.07 16.07
N GLY A 79 14.01 1.83 16.47
CA GLY A 79 12.82 1.09 16.04
C GLY A 79 11.53 1.82 16.37
N ARG A 80 11.41 2.35 17.59
CA ARG A 80 10.22 3.12 18.00
C ARG A 80 10.01 4.38 17.16
N PRO A 81 11.01 5.25 16.94
CA PRO A 81 10.90 6.37 15.99
C PRO A 81 10.46 5.96 14.58
N ILE A 82 10.94 4.83 14.04
CA ILE A 82 10.49 4.31 12.74
C ILE A 82 9.00 3.96 12.80
N LEU A 83 8.57 3.20 13.82
CA LEU A 83 7.18 2.80 14.00
C LEU A 83 6.24 4.01 14.13
N GLU A 84 6.63 5.02 14.91
CA GLU A 84 5.83 6.24 15.09
C GLU A 84 5.63 7.02 13.79
N VAL A 85 6.59 6.96 12.86
CA VAL A 85 6.45 7.57 11.54
C VAL A 85 5.42 6.82 10.68
N ILE A 86 5.45 5.48 10.69
CA ILE A 86 4.45 4.65 10.00
C ILE A 86 3.04 4.95 10.56
N LYS A 87 2.91 5.01 11.89
CA LYS A 87 1.64 5.35 12.58
C LYS A 87 1.12 6.72 12.22
N LYS A 88 1.96 7.74 12.27
CA LYS A 88 1.56 9.13 11.96
C LYS A 88 1.10 9.28 10.52
N ALA A 89 1.67 8.49 9.60
CA ALA A 89 1.22 8.43 8.22
C ALA A 89 -0.05 7.55 8.02
N ALA A 90 -0.58 6.96 9.09
CA ALA A 90 -1.73 6.05 9.11
C ALA A 90 -1.58 4.86 8.16
N LEU A 91 -0.35 4.37 8.00
CA LEU A 91 -0.03 3.29 7.06
C LEU A 91 -0.21 1.92 7.70
N ARG A 92 -0.73 1.00 6.91
CA ARG A 92 -0.83 -0.44 7.20
C ARG A 92 0.02 -1.23 6.21
N ASP A 93 0.21 -2.51 6.50
CA ASP A 93 0.93 -3.46 5.65
C ASP A 93 2.28 -2.91 5.15
N THR A 94 3.03 -2.30 6.07
CA THR A 94 4.25 -1.54 5.78
C THR A 94 5.37 -2.01 6.70
N VAL A 95 6.51 -2.35 6.12
CA VAL A 95 7.76 -2.60 6.84
C VAL A 95 8.81 -1.56 6.46
N ALA A 96 9.60 -1.15 7.43
CA ALA A 96 10.75 -0.28 7.22
C ALA A 96 11.99 -0.82 7.96
N VAL A 97 13.13 -0.78 7.29
CA VAL A 97 14.45 -1.10 7.86
C VAL A 97 15.38 0.09 7.62
N VAL A 98 16.02 0.57 8.69
CA VAL A 98 17.02 1.62 8.63
C VAL A 98 18.36 1.03 9.02
N THR A 99 19.19 0.81 8.00
CA THR A 99 20.57 0.37 8.14
C THR A 99 21.46 1.57 8.45
N ARG A 100 22.24 1.49 9.53
CA ARG A 100 23.18 2.54 9.95
C ARG A 100 24.62 2.05 9.84
N TYR A 101 25.45 2.86 9.20
CA TYR A 101 26.91 2.80 9.29
C TYR A 101 27.41 3.97 10.15
N PHE A 102 28.06 3.67 11.27
CA PHE A 102 28.55 4.68 12.20
C PHE A 102 29.71 5.50 11.61
N GLY A 103 29.57 6.83 11.64
CA GLY A 103 30.53 7.77 11.06
C GLY A 103 31.60 8.32 12.01
N GLY A 104 31.77 7.74 13.21
CA GLY A 104 32.73 8.22 14.21
C GLY A 104 32.23 9.35 15.12
N ILE A 105 31.05 9.95 14.84
CA ILE A 105 30.46 11.02 15.66
C ILE A 105 29.19 10.51 16.35
N LYS A 106 29.19 10.51 17.69
CA LYS A 106 28.01 10.12 18.49
C LYS A 106 26.89 11.16 18.33
N LEU A 107 25.67 10.69 18.06
CA LEU A 107 24.49 11.55 17.90
C LEU A 107 23.76 11.84 19.22
N GLY A 108 24.01 11.04 20.26
CA GLY A 108 23.19 11.03 21.49
C GLY A 108 21.76 10.53 21.24
N ALA A 109 21.02 10.23 22.30
CA ALA A 109 19.68 9.63 22.20
C ALA A 109 18.71 10.50 21.37
N GLY A 110 18.65 11.81 21.63
CA GLY A 110 17.79 12.72 20.88
C GLY A 110 18.20 12.89 19.40
N GLY A 111 19.50 12.77 19.10
CA GLY A 111 19.99 12.80 17.72
C GLY A 111 19.63 11.53 16.95
N LEU A 112 19.71 10.36 17.60
CA LEU A 112 19.28 9.08 17.01
C LEU A 112 17.78 9.08 16.71
N ILE A 113 16.95 9.47 17.67
CA ILE A 113 15.49 9.55 17.50
C ILE A 113 15.13 10.39 16.25
N ARG A 114 15.78 11.56 16.11
CA ARG A 114 15.55 12.42 14.94
C ARG A 114 16.09 11.82 13.64
N ALA A 115 17.26 11.19 13.66
CA ALA A 115 17.86 10.59 12.48
C ALA A 115 17.02 9.41 11.95
N TYR A 116 16.62 8.49 12.82
CA TYR A 116 15.77 7.34 12.47
C TYR A 116 14.38 7.77 12.01
N GLY A 117 13.74 8.70 12.73
CA GLY A 117 12.45 9.24 12.31
C GLY A 117 12.50 9.96 10.96
N LYS A 118 13.51 10.81 10.73
CA LYS A 118 13.71 11.49 9.44
C LYS A 118 14.00 10.51 8.32
N GLY A 119 14.84 9.50 8.60
CA GLY A 119 15.15 8.43 7.66
C GLY A 119 13.90 7.67 7.24
N ALA A 120 13.11 7.19 8.22
CA ALA A 120 11.85 6.49 7.95
C ALA A 120 10.89 7.34 7.09
N ALA A 121 10.71 8.61 7.43
CA ALA A 121 9.84 9.50 6.66
C ALA A 121 10.31 9.69 5.21
N ALA A 122 11.63 9.80 5.00
CA ALA A 122 12.21 9.86 3.66
C ALA A 122 12.03 8.54 2.90
N GLY A 123 12.16 7.40 3.58
CA GLY A 123 11.90 6.07 3.01
C GLY A 123 10.45 5.89 2.57
N LEU A 124 9.49 6.28 3.41
CA LEU A 124 8.07 6.26 3.05
C LEU A 124 7.78 7.11 1.82
N LYS A 125 8.41 8.30 1.72
CA LYS A 125 8.29 9.16 0.55
C LYS A 125 8.88 8.49 -0.71
N ALA A 126 10.03 7.82 -0.57
CA ALA A 126 10.67 7.10 -1.67
C ALA A 126 9.85 5.90 -2.15
N ALA A 127 9.15 5.21 -1.24
CA ALA A 127 8.25 4.10 -1.57
C ALA A 127 6.95 4.54 -2.25
N GLY A 128 6.60 5.83 -2.13
CA GLY A 128 5.30 6.36 -2.55
C GLY A 128 4.18 5.88 -1.61
N LEU A 129 3.12 6.68 -1.49
CA LEU A 129 1.96 6.34 -0.67
C LEU A 129 0.72 6.19 -1.54
N VAL A 130 -0.09 5.18 -1.24
CA VAL A 130 -1.36 4.92 -1.92
C VAL A 130 -2.46 4.70 -0.90
N GLU A 131 -3.68 4.97 -1.33
CA GLU A 131 -4.90 4.51 -0.68
C GLU A 131 -5.37 3.25 -1.39
N ARG A 132 -5.44 2.14 -0.66
CA ARG A 132 -6.05 0.90 -1.12
C ARG A 132 -7.54 1.00 -0.87
N VAL A 133 -8.32 1.06 -1.93
CA VAL A 133 -9.78 1.17 -1.88
C VAL A 133 -10.38 -0.14 -2.35
N LEU A 134 -11.33 -0.68 -1.59
CA LEU A 134 -12.02 -1.91 -1.93
C LEU A 134 -13.13 -1.62 -2.95
N TYR A 135 -13.08 -2.31 -4.07
CA TYR A 135 -14.07 -2.26 -5.13
C TYR A 135 -14.79 -3.61 -5.25
N ALA A 136 -16.11 -3.56 -5.44
CA ALA A 136 -16.88 -4.67 -5.92
C ALA A 136 -16.58 -4.88 -7.40
N THR A 137 -16.36 -6.14 -7.77
CA THR A 137 -16.15 -6.53 -9.17
C THR A 137 -17.49 -6.96 -9.74
N VAL A 138 -17.97 -6.24 -10.75
CA VAL A 138 -19.28 -6.47 -11.38
C VAL A 138 -19.08 -6.95 -12.81
N GLY A 139 -19.63 -8.13 -13.10
CA GLY A 139 -19.72 -8.69 -14.43
C GLY A 139 -21.04 -8.32 -15.10
N ILE A 140 -20.94 -7.85 -16.34
CA ILE A 140 -22.06 -7.43 -17.17
C ILE A 140 -22.03 -8.24 -18.46
N GLU A 141 -22.97 -9.17 -18.61
CA GLU A 141 -23.15 -9.97 -19.82
C GLU A 141 -24.32 -9.40 -20.65
N ILE A 142 -24.03 -8.95 -21.88
CA ILE A 142 -24.96 -8.23 -22.75
C ILE A 142 -24.84 -8.69 -24.20
N ASP A 143 -25.89 -8.46 -24.99
CA ASP A 143 -25.84 -8.63 -26.43
C ASP A 143 -24.93 -7.59 -27.10
N TYR A 144 -24.33 -7.97 -28.22
CA TYR A 144 -23.40 -7.13 -28.98
C TYR A 144 -23.99 -5.76 -29.37
N THR A 145 -25.31 -5.68 -29.56
CA THR A 145 -26.02 -4.43 -29.89
C THR A 145 -25.96 -3.39 -28.77
N LEU A 146 -25.83 -3.83 -27.51
CA LEU A 146 -25.79 -2.97 -26.33
C LEU A 146 -24.37 -2.60 -25.90
N GLN A 147 -23.34 -3.22 -26.48
CA GLN A 147 -21.95 -2.99 -26.10
C GLN A 147 -21.58 -1.50 -26.16
N GLY A 148 -21.91 -0.83 -27.27
CA GLY A 148 -21.53 0.57 -27.49
C GLY A 148 -22.12 1.52 -26.44
N ILE A 149 -23.40 1.33 -26.09
CA ILE A 149 -24.08 2.19 -25.11
C ILE A 149 -23.56 1.94 -23.69
N VAL A 150 -23.37 0.66 -23.30
CA VAL A 150 -22.85 0.30 -21.97
C VAL A 150 -21.42 0.80 -21.80
N GLU A 151 -20.53 0.59 -22.77
CA GLU A 151 -19.15 1.10 -22.68
C GLU A 151 -19.11 2.63 -22.59
N ASN A 152 -19.97 3.33 -23.32
CA ASN A 152 -20.04 4.79 -23.25
C ASN A 152 -20.48 5.26 -21.85
N HIS A 153 -21.50 4.64 -21.27
CA HIS A 153 -21.95 4.96 -19.90
C HIS A 153 -20.88 4.66 -18.85
N LEU A 154 -20.21 3.52 -18.96
CA LEU A 154 -19.10 3.18 -18.06
C LEU A 154 -17.98 4.22 -18.13
N ARG A 155 -17.54 4.60 -19.34
CA ARG A 155 -16.47 5.59 -19.53
C ARG A 155 -16.86 6.98 -19.06
N THR A 156 -18.05 7.46 -19.44
CA THR A 156 -18.53 8.79 -19.05
C THR A 156 -18.88 8.89 -17.57
N GLY A 157 -19.25 7.77 -16.95
CA GLY A 157 -19.47 7.64 -15.50
C GLY A 157 -18.18 7.48 -14.69
N GLY A 158 -17.01 7.35 -15.32
CA GLY A 158 -15.73 7.18 -14.63
C GLY A 158 -15.47 5.78 -14.07
N TYR A 159 -16.17 4.76 -14.58
CA TYR A 159 -16.01 3.37 -14.18
C TYR A 159 -14.75 2.74 -14.79
N HIS A 160 -14.09 1.87 -14.02
CA HIS A 160 -12.92 1.13 -14.49
C HIS A 160 -13.35 -0.17 -15.18
N ILE A 161 -13.22 -0.22 -16.51
CA ILE A 161 -13.36 -1.47 -17.27
C ILE A 161 -12.07 -2.27 -17.12
N LEU A 162 -12.15 -3.42 -16.45
CA LEU A 162 -11.02 -4.32 -16.23
C LEU A 162 -10.74 -5.18 -17.45
N THR A 163 -11.78 -5.88 -17.93
CA THR A 163 -11.70 -6.76 -19.08
C THR A 163 -12.97 -6.66 -19.90
N LYS A 164 -12.82 -7.05 -21.16
CA LYS A 164 -13.92 -7.21 -22.09
C LYS A 164 -13.65 -8.44 -22.93
N GLU A 165 -14.54 -9.40 -22.85
CA GLU A 165 -14.41 -10.69 -23.53
C GLU A 165 -15.59 -10.93 -24.45
N TYR A 166 -15.31 -11.55 -25.59
CA TYR A 166 -16.26 -11.76 -26.68
C TYR A 166 -16.51 -13.25 -26.86
N TYR A 167 -17.72 -13.69 -26.51
CA TYR A 167 -18.19 -15.06 -26.71
C TYR A 167 -19.52 -15.03 -27.49
N GLU A 168 -20.50 -15.85 -27.11
CA GLU A 168 -21.88 -15.75 -27.62
C GLU A 168 -22.51 -14.40 -27.27
N ARG A 169 -22.15 -13.84 -26.11
CA ARG A 169 -22.49 -12.49 -25.64
C ARG A 169 -21.22 -11.75 -25.22
N VAL A 170 -21.30 -10.44 -25.08
CA VAL A 170 -20.18 -9.60 -24.61
C VAL A 170 -20.17 -9.61 -23.09
N ASN A 171 -19.03 -9.97 -22.50
CA ASN A 171 -18.81 -9.93 -21.06
C ASN A 171 -17.89 -8.77 -20.72
N ILE A 172 -18.35 -7.85 -19.88
CA ILE A 172 -17.57 -6.71 -19.39
C ILE A 172 -17.39 -6.88 -17.89
N LEU A 173 -16.14 -6.88 -17.42
CA LEU A 173 -15.84 -6.74 -16.00
C LEU A 173 -15.53 -5.29 -15.70
N THR A 174 -16.20 -4.74 -14.70
CA THR A 174 -16.01 -3.36 -14.26
C THR A 174 -16.00 -3.29 -12.73
N LEU A 175 -15.47 -2.19 -12.22
CA LEU A 175 -15.40 -1.94 -10.79
C LEU A 175 -16.36 -0.84 -10.35
N GLU A 176 -16.99 -1.05 -9.20
CA GLU A 176 -17.73 -0.04 -8.45
C GLU A 176 -17.31 -0.12 -6.98
N ARG A 177 -17.43 0.98 -6.23
CA ARG A 177 -17.11 1.00 -4.80
C ARG A 177 -18.02 0.03 -4.06
N VAL A 178 -17.43 -0.69 -3.10
CA VAL A 178 -18.22 -1.53 -2.20
C VAL A 178 -19.29 -0.70 -1.48
N GLY A 179 -20.52 -1.22 -1.41
CA GLY A 179 -21.70 -0.54 -0.88
C GLY A 179 -22.46 0.33 -1.89
N GLN A 180 -22.07 0.35 -3.17
CA GLN A 180 -22.80 1.03 -4.26
C GLN A 180 -23.35 0.08 -5.32
N GLU A 181 -23.32 -1.23 -5.05
CA GLU A 181 -23.66 -2.30 -5.98
C GLU A 181 -25.10 -2.17 -6.48
N GLU A 182 -26.09 -2.07 -5.58
CA GLU A 182 -27.51 -1.98 -5.94
C GLU A 182 -27.82 -0.77 -6.83
N LEU A 183 -27.22 0.38 -6.53
CA LEU A 183 -27.38 1.59 -7.34
C LEU A 183 -26.76 1.43 -8.72
N PHE A 184 -25.63 0.74 -8.80
CA PHE A 184 -24.96 0.47 -10.06
C PHE A 184 -25.70 -0.57 -10.90
N GLU A 185 -26.26 -1.61 -10.28
CA GLU A 185 -27.15 -2.56 -10.94
C GLU A 185 -28.39 -1.87 -11.54
N ALA A 186 -29.00 -0.95 -10.79
CA ALA A 186 -30.14 -0.17 -11.30
C ALA A 186 -29.76 0.62 -12.55
N LYS A 187 -28.56 1.22 -12.58
CA LYS A 187 -28.05 1.92 -13.79
C LYS A 187 -27.83 0.96 -14.95
N ILE A 188 -27.19 -0.20 -14.71
CA ILE A 188 -26.95 -1.20 -15.76
C ILE A 188 -28.28 -1.68 -16.35
N ASN A 189 -29.27 -1.93 -15.51
CA ASN A 189 -30.60 -2.32 -15.95
C ASN A 189 -31.28 -1.22 -16.78
N ASP A 190 -31.16 0.05 -16.40
CA ASP A 190 -31.66 1.18 -17.18
C ASP A 190 -31.01 1.25 -18.58
N TRP A 191 -29.68 1.13 -18.65
CA TRP A 191 -28.92 1.20 -19.91
C TRP A 191 -29.22 0.03 -20.86
N THR A 192 -29.66 -1.10 -20.32
CA THR A 192 -29.83 -2.36 -21.06
C THR A 192 -31.28 -2.81 -21.14
N ALA A 193 -32.22 -1.96 -20.71
CA ALA A 193 -33.64 -2.29 -20.59
C ALA A 193 -33.89 -3.61 -19.82
N GLY A 194 -33.06 -3.89 -18.81
CA GLY A 194 -33.12 -5.08 -17.96
C GLY A 194 -32.70 -6.40 -18.62
N THR A 195 -32.06 -6.35 -19.80
CA THR A 195 -31.64 -7.56 -20.55
C THR A 195 -30.23 -8.03 -20.22
N ALA A 196 -29.46 -7.21 -19.50
CA ALA A 196 -28.16 -7.60 -18.99
C ALA A 196 -28.29 -8.69 -17.92
N LYS A 197 -27.37 -9.64 -17.94
CA LYS A 197 -27.15 -10.53 -16.80
C LYS A 197 -26.00 -9.96 -15.98
N ILE A 198 -26.27 -9.69 -14.72
CA ILE A 198 -25.33 -9.06 -13.79
C ILE A 198 -24.84 -10.12 -12.80
N THR A 199 -23.53 -10.15 -12.55
CA THR A 199 -22.90 -11.06 -11.58
C THR A 199 -21.94 -10.32 -10.69
N HIS A 200 -21.99 -10.58 -9.38
CA HIS A 200 -21.01 -10.09 -8.42
C HIS A 200 -19.88 -11.09 -8.24
N LEU A 201 -18.66 -10.60 -8.36
CA LEU A 201 -17.44 -11.37 -8.12
C LEU A 201 -16.77 -10.86 -6.83
N ASP A 202 -15.74 -11.58 -6.39
CA ASP A 202 -15.02 -11.21 -5.18
C ASP A 202 -14.50 -9.75 -5.26
N PRO A 203 -14.66 -8.98 -4.17
CA PRO A 203 -14.10 -7.63 -4.09
C PRO A 203 -12.58 -7.65 -4.23
N GLN A 204 -12.04 -6.58 -4.81
CA GLN A 204 -10.59 -6.41 -4.95
C GLN A 204 -10.16 -5.00 -4.58
N TYR A 205 -8.96 -4.89 -4.01
CA TYR A 205 -8.36 -3.60 -3.71
C TYR A 205 -7.70 -3.01 -4.96
N LEU A 206 -7.94 -1.73 -5.20
CA LEU A 206 -7.15 -0.93 -6.12
C LEU A 206 -6.32 0.10 -5.37
N ASP A 207 -5.09 0.30 -5.84
CA ASP A 207 -4.18 1.31 -5.33
C ASP A 207 -4.44 2.64 -6.04
N ILE A 208 -4.89 3.64 -5.28
CA ILE A 208 -5.09 5.00 -5.75
C ILE A 208 -3.93 5.86 -5.22
N PRO A 209 -3.14 6.52 -6.07
CA PRO A 209 -2.09 7.42 -5.61
C PRO A 209 -2.66 8.52 -4.71
N LEU A 210 -2.04 8.72 -3.54
CA LEU A 210 -2.39 9.87 -2.71
C LEU A 210 -1.96 11.14 -3.44
N LYS A 211 -2.90 12.08 -3.64
CA LYS A 211 -2.56 13.40 -4.17
C LYS A 211 -1.54 14.05 -3.23
N SER A 212 -0.43 14.51 -3.79
CA SER A 212 0.53 15.32 -3.03
C SER A 212 -0.15 16.65 -2.71
N GLU A 213 -0.37 16.93 -1.43
CA GLU A 213 -0.70 18.29 -0.95
C GLU A 213 0.49 19.24 -1.16
#